data_AF-A0AAP4PYW9-F1
#
_entry.id   AF-A0AAP4PYW9-F1
#
_cell.length_a   1.000
_cell.length_b   1.000
_cell.length_c   1.000
_cell.angle_alpha   90.00
_cell.angle_beta   90.00
_cell.angle_gamma   90.00
#
_symmetry.space_group_name_H-M   'P 1'
#
loop_
_entity.id
_entity.type
_entity.pdbx_description
1 polymer ?
#
loop_
_entity_poly.entity_id
_entity_poly.type
_entity_poly.pdbx_seq_one_letter_code
_entity_poly.pdbx_strand_id
1 'polypeptide(L)'
;MSIELMNKAWKTNFKGNDLLILLSLSDNASDEGYCFPSWNTIRQKTKVSKGTLSYTLKAFEYFGLIKRVHRKREDGSNKSNEYLIKVFDIDIEKFKKYKQELSFNKNQSSENELAPSSDSELHESSLYESLEEEEEKIINQKLKTKFFNEFYTWLKADGLKAKKSERLHKKIIFKNLSNDDSKTLENFNDFLQDKKNQFKIFENQIISFDGINEFKVEKIEVELEVEIFKLIFTNKKLTKFNFKDFEKIKNCIIAS
;
A
#
# COMPACT_ATOMS: atom_id res chain seq x y z
N MET A 1 30.53 -12.91 5.00
CA MET A 1 30.63 -11.79 5.96
C MET A 1 31.25 -10.62 5.23
N SER A 2 30.52 -9.51 5.12
CA SER A 2 30.99 -8.32 4.40
C SER A 2 31.29 -7.18 5.37
N ILE A 3 32.57 -6.87 5.52
CA ILE A 3 33.05 -5.76 6.36
C ILE A 3 32.57 -4.42 5.77
N GLU A 4 32.51 -4.30 4.44
CA GLU A 4 32.05 -3.10 3.77
C GLU A 4 30.59 -2.78 4.10
N LEU A 5 29.69 -3.77 4.02
CA LEU A 5 28.28 -3.59 4.35
C LEU A 5 28.07 -3.27 5.82
N MET A 6 28.85 -3.88 6.72
CA MET A 6 28.83 -3.53 8.14
C MET A 6 29.26 -2.07 8.38
N ASN A 7 30.31 -1.61 7.69
CA ASN A 7 30.74 -0.21 7.77
C ASN A 7 29.68 0.75 7.21
N LYS A 8 29.01 0.39 6.12
CA LYS A 8 27.87 1.16 5.58
C LYS A 8 26.72 1.21 6.59
N ALA A 9 26.38 0.08 7.22
CA ALA A 9 25.37 0.03 8.27
C ALA A 9 25.69 0.97 9.44
N TRP A 10 26.94 1.01 9.91
CA TRP A 10 27.38 1.93 10.97
C TRP A 10 27.28 3.41 10.60
N LYS A 11 27.42 3.75 9.31
CA LYS A 11 27.28 5.14 8.83
C LYS A 11 25.83 5.59 8.72
N THR A 12 24.87 4.67 8.76
CA THR A 12 23.45 5.05 8.76
C THR A 12 23.04 5.69 10.09
N ASN A 13 21.92 6.40 10.06
CA ASN A 13 21.32 7.00 11.26
C ASN A 13 20.37 6.02 12.02
N PHE A 14 20.37 4.72 11.68
CA PHE A 14 19.63 3.71 12.44
C PHE A 14 20.17 3.60 13.86
N LYS A 15 19.28 3.33 14.83
CA LYS A 15 19.64 3.18 16.25
C LYS A 15 18.96 1.96 16.86
N GLY A 16 19.52 1.47 17.97
CA GLY A 16 18.93 0.38 18.76
C GLY A 16 18.70 -0.89 17.94
N ASN A 17 17.52 -1.48 18.10
CA ASN A 17 17.18 -2.77 17.49
C ASN A 17 17.29 -2.78 15.96
N ASP A 18 16.99 -1.67 15.28
CA ASP A 18 17.03 -1.61 13.82
C ASP A 18 18.46 -1.69 13.30
N LEU A 19 19.36 -0.94 13.93
CA LEU A 19 20.78 -1.00 13.60
C LEU A 19 21.35 -2.40 13.89
N LEU A 20 20.97 -3.04 15.00
CA LEU A 20 21.42 -4.39 15.34
C LEU A 20 20.96 -5.42 14.31
N ILE A 21 19.71 -5.33 13.84
CA ILE A 21 19.18 -6.22 12.79
C ILE A 21 19.90 -6.00 11.47
N LEU A 22 20.14 -4.74 11.08
CA LEU A 22 20.89 -4.41 9.87
C LEU A 22 22.33 -4.92 9.92
N LEU A 23 23.01 -4.73 11.05
CA LEU A 23 24.37 -5.25 11.26
C LEU A 23 24.41 -6.77 11.22
N SER A 24 23.40 -7.44 11.81
CA SER A 24 23.29 -8.90 11.76
C SER A 24 23.14 -9.41 10.33
N LEU A 25 22.32 -8.75 9.50
CA LEU A 25 22.21 -9.10 8.08
C LEU A 25 23.52 -8.84 7.32
N SER A 26 24.16 -7.70 7.56
CA SER A 26 25.42 -7.29 6.90
C SER A 26 26.58 -8.23 7.22
N ASP A 27 26.67 -8.65 8.49
CA ASP A 27 27.65 -9.62 8.96
C ASP A 27 27.46 -11.00 8.32
N ASN A 28 26.21 -11.39 8.04
CA ASN A 28 25.93 -12.65 7.33
C ASN A 28 26.04 -12.52 5.80
N ALA A 29 26.22 -11.31 5.26
CA ALA A 29 26.20 -11.07 3.82
C ALA A 29 27.53 -11.35 3.12
N SER A 30 27.46 -11.68 1.83
CA SER A 30 28.56 -11.54 0.88
C SER A 30 28.78 -10.05 0.56
N ASP A 31 29.88 -9.73 -0.13
CA ASP A 31 30.16 -8.35 -0.54
C ASP A 31 29.16 -7.82 -1.57
N GLU A 32 28.48 -8.70 -2.29
CA GLU A 32 27.35 -8.38 -3.18
C GLU A 32 26.03 -8.12 -2.42
N GLY A 33 26.00 -8.32 -1.10
CA GLY A 33 24.83 -8.05 -0.26
C GLY A 33 23.91 -9.24 -0.02
N TYR A 34 24.21 -10.42 -0.55
CA TYR A 34 23.39 -11.62 -0.37
C TYR A 34 23.67 -12.30 0.97
N CYS A 35 22.62 -12.62 1.72
CA CYS A 35 22.71 -13.40 2.95
C CYS A 35 21.48 -14.28 3.16
N PHE A 36 21.60 -15.33 3.97
CA PHE A 36 20.48 -16.24 4.28
C PHE A 36 20.38 -16.68 5.76
N PRO A 37 20.58 -15.77 6.73
CA PRO A 37 20.44 -16.14 8.13
C PRO A 37 19.00 -16.52 8.46
N SER A 38 18.84 -17.55 9.29
CA SER A 38 17.52 -17.89 9.82
C SER A 38 17.02 -16.77 10.74
N TRP A 39 15.70 -16.66 10.91
CA TRP A 39 15.14 -15.71 11.88
C TRP A 39 15.66 -15.95 13.30
N ASN A 40 15.89 -17.22 13.66
CA ASN A 40 16.48 -17.55 14.96
C ASN A 40 17.93 -17.08 15.05
N THR A 41 18.72 -17.23 13.99
CA THR A 41 20.09 -16.70 13.91
C THR A 41 20.11 -15.19 14.13
N ILE A 42 19.25 -14.45 13.42
CA ILE A 42 19.17 -12.99 13.57
C ILE A 42 18.75 -12.63 15.00
N ARG A 43 17.68 -13.24 15.53
CA ARG A 43 17.18 -12.96 16.88
C ARG A 43 18.17 -13.31 17.98
N GLN A 44 18.89 -14.41 17.85
CA GLN A 44 19.89 -14.78 18.86
C GLN A 44 21.04 -13.79 18.89
N LYS A 45 21.43 -13.25 17.73
CA LYS A 45 22.49 -12.25 17.60
C LYS A 45 22.04 -10.86 18.07
N THR A 46 20.79 -10.47 17.78
CA THR A 46 20.28 -9.11 18.08
C THR A 46 19.47 -9.02 19.37
N LYS A 47 19.13 -10.16 19.98
CA LYS A 47 18.30 -10.29 21.18
C LYS A 47 16.88 -9.71 21.06
N VAL A 48 16.37 -9.55 19.83
CA VAL A 48 15.03 -9.01 19.59
C VAL A 48 13.94 -10.09 19.60
N SER A 49 12.69 -9.69 19.87
CA SER A 49 11.53 -10.57 19.77
C SER A 49 11.23 -10.96 18.31
N LYS A 50 10.49 -12.06 18.10
CA LYS A 50 10.03 -12.47 16.75
C LYS A 50 9.17 -11.40 16.10
N GLY A 51 8.28 -10.78 16.88
CA GLY A 51 7.48 -9.65 16.43
C GLY A 51 8.39 -8.52 15.96
N THR A 52 9.42 -8.20 16.75
CA THR A 52 10.36 -7.12 16.48
C THR A 52 11.11 -7.32 15.18
N LEU A 53 11.65 -8.52 14.99
CA LEU A 53 12.31 -8.88 13.76
C LEU A 53 11.36 -8.77 12.56
N SER A 54 10.13 -9.28 12.69
CA SER A 54 9.16 -9.26 11.59
C SER A 54 8.88 -7.85 11.07
N TYR A 55 8.52 -6.92 11.96
CA TYR A 55 8.14 -5.56 11.53
C TYR A 55 9.34 -4.75 11.06
N THR A 56 10.52 -4.90 11.69
CA THR A 56 11.74 -4.25 11.19
C THR A 56 12.12 -4.76 9.80
N LEU A 57 12.06 -6.06 9.54
CA LEU A 57 12.36 -6.59 8.21
C LEU A 57 11.32 -6.12 7.18
N LYS A 58 10.02 -6.09 7.53
CA LYS A 58 8.96 -5.54 6.65
C LYS A 58 9.23 -4.06 6.32
N ALA A 59 9.71 -3.28 7.28
CA ALA A 59 10.09 -1.88 7.05
C ALA A 59 11.34 -1.75 6.18
N PHE A 60 12.40 -2.52 6.43
CA PHE A 60 13.58 -2.52 5.58
C PHE A 60 13.25 -2.87 4.12
N GLU A 61 12.32 -3.78 3.92
CA GLU A 61 11.85 -4.18 2.61
C GLU A 61 11.05 -3.08 1.91
N TYR A 62 10.11 -2.44 2.61
CA TYR A 62 9.33 -1.31 2.09
C TYR A 62 10.21 -0.13 1.65
N PHE A 63 11.27 0.17 2.40
CA PHE A 63 12.21 1.24 2.05
C PHE A 63 13.30 0.82 1.05
N GLY A 64 13.24 -0.41 0.52
CA GLY A 64 14.22 -0.91 -0.44
C GLY A 64 15.62 -1.16 0.13
N LEU A 65 15.77 -1.15 1.46
CA LEU A 65 17.03 -1.49 2.14
C LEU A 65 17.42 -2.92 1.82
N ILE A 66 16.45 -3.82 1.95
CA ILE A 66 16.60 -5.24 1.63
C ILE A 66 15.56 -5.64 0.59
N LYS A 67 15.90 -6.64 -0.23
CA LYS A 67 14.91 -7.53 -0.84
C LYS A 67 14.92 -8.84 -0.06
N ARG A 68 13.75 -9.38 0.28
CA ARG A 68 13.65 -10.69 0.92
C ARG A 68 13.11 -11.72 -0.06
N VAL A 69 13.69 -12.90 -0.05
CA VAL A 69 13.20 -14.05 -0.81
C VAL A 69 12.88 -15.16 0.17
N HIS A 70 11.61 -15.56 0.22
CA HIS A 70 11.19 -16.69 1.04
C HIS A 70 11.58 -17.97 0.33
N ARG A 71 12.14 -18.93 1.07
CA ARG A 71 12.59 -20.20 0.51
C ARG A 71 11.86 -21.36 1.15
N LYS A 72 11.53 -22.37 0.35
CA LYS A 72 11.06 -23.67 0.86
C LYS A 72 12.02 -24.78 0.41
N ARG A 73 12.06 -25.85 1.18
CA ARG A 73 12.74 -27.10 0.82
C ARG A 73 11.82 -27.93 -0.08
N GLU A 74 12.38 -28.96 -0.71
CA GLU A 74 11.64 -29.91 -1.57
C GLU A 74 10.47 -30.60 -0.83
N ASP A 75 10.58 -30.75 0.49
CA ASP A 75 9.53 -31.31 1.36
C ASP A 75 8.43 -30.30 1.75
N GLY A 76 8.46 -29.08 1.20
CA GLY A 76 7.53 -28.00 1.52
C GLY A 76 7.80 -27.28 2.85
N SER A 77 8.82 -27.68 3.62
CA SER A 77 9.20 -27.00 4.86
C SER A 77 9.90 -25.66 4.59
N ASN A 78 9.72 -24.68 5.48
CA ASN A 78 10.36 -23.37 5.32
C ASN A 78 11.88 -23.48 5.50
N LYS A 79 12.63 -23.00 4.50
CA LYS A 79 14.08 -22.76 4.60
C LYS A 79 14.30 -21.33 5.09
N SER A 80 15.48 -21.04 5.65
CA SER A 80 15.84 -19.66 6.00
C SER A 80 15.65 -18.75 4.79
N ASN A 81 14.96 -17.63 4.96
CA ASN A 81 14.82 -16.61 3.92
C ASN A 81 16.20 -16.14 3.45
N GLU A 82 16.27 -15.78 2.18
CA GLU A 82 17.36 -15.01 1.60
C GLU A 82 17.05 -13.52 1.70
N TYR A 83 18.11 -12.73 1.85
CA TYR A 83 18.06 -11.28 1.87
C TYR A 83 19.15 -10.75 0.96
N LEU A 84 18.83 -9.70 0.21
CA LEU A 84 19.77 -8.92 -0.58
C LEU A 84 19.76 -7.49 -0.05
N ILE A 85 20.89 -7.03 0.51
CA ILE A 85 21.06 -5.66 0.98
C ILE A 85 21.38 -4.77 -0.22
N LYS A 86 20.55 -3.77 -0.50
CA LYS A 86 20.64 -2.93 -1.71
C LYS A 86 21.03 -1.49 -1.42
N VAL A 87 20.27 -0.81 -0.55
CA VAL A 87 20.37 0.65 -0.36
C VAL A 87 20.52 0.98 1.12
N PHE A 88 21.48 1.83 1.47
CA PHE A 88 21.67 2.30 2.85
C PHE A 88 21.21 3.74 3.08
N ASP A 89 20.97 4.48 2.00
CA ASP A 89 20.51 5.87 2.08
C ASP A 89 18.98 5.91 2.23
N ILE A 90 18.55 6.05 3.48
CA ILE A 90 17.14 5.97 3.86
C ILE A 90 16.79 7.15 4.74
N ASP A 91 15.67 7.79 4.42
CA ASP A 91 15.01 8.79 5.25
C ASP A 91 14.51 8.13 6.55
N ILE A 92 15.31 8.27 7.62
CA ILE A 92 15.06 7.64 8.92
C ILE A 92 13.76 8.12 9.57
N GLU A 93 13.35 9.36 9.32
CA GLU A 93 12.12 9.91 9.90
C GLU A 93 10.89 9.25 9.25
N LYS A 94 10.90 9.08 7.92
CA LYS A 94 9.88 8.28 7.22
C LYS A 94 9.88 6.82 7.69
N PHE A 95 11.06 6.23 7.88
CA PHE A 95 11.19 4.86 8.35
C PHE A 95 10.55 4.64 9.72
N LYS A 96 10.83 5.52 10.68
CA LYS A 96 10.23 5.45 12.03
C LYS A 96 8.72 5.59 11.97
N LYS A 97 8.20 6.53 11.17
CA LYS A 97 6.76 6.74 11.00
C LYS A 97 6.05 5.50 10.49
N TYR A 98 6.58 4.88 9.43
CA TYR A 98 6.03 3.63 8.88
C TYR A 98 6.04 2.48 9.89
N LYS A 99 7.13 2.34 10.66
CA LYS A 99 7.21 1.34 11.73
C LYS A 99 6.18 1.55 12.84
N GLN A 100 5.88 2.80 13.18
CA GLN A 100 4.82 3.12 14.13
C GLN A 100 3.46 2.68 13.57
N GLU A 101 3.15 3.04 12.33
CA GLU A 101 1.90 2.66 11.64
C GLU A 101 1.71 1.12 11.59
N LEU A 102 2.78 0.35 11.29
CA LEU A 102 2.76 -1.11 11.33
C LEU A 102 2.43 -1.68 12.72
N SER A 103 2.88 -1.01 13.79
CA SER A 103 2.61 -1.45 15.16
C SER A 103 1.17 -1.19 15.59
N PHE A 104 0.56 -0.12 15.09
CA PHE A 104 -0.85 0.21 15.33
C PHE A 104 -1.80 -0.76 14.62
N ASN A 105 -1.51 -1.13 13.37
CA ASN A 105 -2.36 -2.04 12.59
C ASN A 105 -2.36 -3.48 13.14
N LYS A 106 -1.30 -3.90 13.84
CA LYS A 106 -1.21 -5.23 14.46
C LYS A 106 -2.24 -5.48 15.57
N ASN A 107 -2.73 -4.43 16.23
CA ASN A 107 -3.73 -4.55 17.29
C ASN A 107 -5.17 -4.71 16.76
N GLN A 108 -5.39 -4.68 15.44
CA GLN A 108 -6.72 -4.86 14.82
C GLN A 108 -6.85 -6.14 13.97
N SER A 109 -5.76 -6.89 13.75
CA SER A 109 -5.76 -8.04 12.85
C SER A 109 -4.93 -9.19 13.41
N SER A 110 -5.52 -9.94 14.34
CA SER A 110 -5.05 -11.27 14.72
C SER A 110 -5.99 -12.31 14.12
N GLU A 111 -5.85 -12.60 12.83
CA GLU A 111 -6.19 -13.90 12.23
C GLU A 111 -5.69 -13.96 10.77
N ASN A 112 -4.81 -14.95 10.54
CA ASN A 112 -4.46 -15.61 9.26
C ASN A 112 -3.41 -14.96 8.32
N GLU A 113 -2.13 -15.32 8.54
CA GLU A 113 -1.09 -15.44 7.51
C GLU A 113 -0.94 -16.93 7.13
N LEU A 114 -0.74 -17.26 5.84
CA LEU A 114 0.03 -18.43 5.36
C LEU A 114 0.49 -18.22 3.91
N ALA A 115 1.77 -18.50 3.63
CA ALA A 115 2.48 -18.22 2.37
C ALA A 115 2.84 -19.51 1.58
N PRO A 116 2.86 -19.51 0.23
CA PRO A 116 3.48 -20.56 -0.62
C PRO A 116 4.86 -20.11 -1.17
N SER A 117 5.97 -20.85 -0.99
CA SER A 117 6.63 -21.90 -1.82
C SER A 117 6.83 -21.62 -3.30
N SER A 118 8.10 -21.62 -3.68
CA SER A 118 8.69 -21.60 -5.02
C SER A 118 8.58 -22.95 -5.73
N ASP A 119 7.90 -22.93 -6.87
CA ASP A 119 8.41 -23.49 -8.12
C ASP A 119 8.31 -22.33 -9.14
N SER A 120 8.99 -22.41 -10.29
CA SER A 120 8.62 -21.73 -11.55
C SER A 120 9.19 -20.33 -11.92
N GLU A 121 10.29 -20.24 -12.66
CA GLU A 121 10.62 -19.01 -13.42
C GLU A 121 9.68 -18.77 -14.63
N LEU A 122 8.95 -19.79 -15.09
CA LEU A 122 7.88 -19.67 -16.10
C LEU A 122 6.49 -19.46 -15.51
N HIS A 123 6.34 -19.67 -14.20
CA HIS A 123 5.08 -19.50 -13.49
C HIS A 123 5.20 -18.46 -12.37
N GLU A 124 6.35 -17.79 -12.21
CA GLU A 124 6.56 -16.53 -11.47
C GLU A 124 5.86 -15.37 -12.16
N SER A 125 5.84 -15.28 -13.51
CA SER A 125 5.01 -14.31 -14.24
C SER A 125 3.51 -14.58 -14.04
N SER A 126 3.11 -15.85 -14.13
CA SER A 126 1.71 -16.27 -13.90
C SER A 126 1.29 -16.14 -12.44
N LEU A 127 2.21 -16.34 -11.49
CA LEU A 127 1.99 -16.17 -10.06
C LEU A 127 1.88 -14.70 -9.70
N TYR A 128 2.75 -13.84 -10.25
CA TYR A 128 2.68 -12.40 -10.04
C TYR A 128 1.37 -11.85 -10.60
N GLU A 129 0.99 -12.26 -11.80
CA GLU A 129 -0.29 -11.88 -12.42
C GLU A 129 -1.48 -12.42 -11.62
N SER A 130 -1.42 -13.66 -11.11
CA SER A 130 -2.46 -14.20 -10.21
C SER A 130 -2.53 -13.50 -8.86
N LEU A 131 -1.41 -13.03 -8.31
CA LEU A 131 -1.34 -12.30 -7.04
C LEU A 131 -1.84 -10.87 -7.21
N GLU A 132 -1.49 -10.21 -8.32
CA GLU A 132 -2.02 -8.90 -8.69
C GLU A 132 -3.54 -8.99 -8.93
N GLU A 133 -4.02 -10.04 -9.60
CA GLU A 133 -5.44 -10.33 -9.76
C GLU A 133 -6.15 -10.59 -8.41
N GLU A 134 -5.51 -11.29 -7.48
CA GLU A 134 -6.06 -11.53 -6.14
C GLU A 134 -6.07 -10.25 -5.29
N GLU A 135 -5.01 -9.44 -5.32
CA GLU A 135 -4.96 -8.14 -4.67
C GLU A 135 -6.01 -7.21 -5.25
N GLU A 136 -6.16 -7.16 -6.57
CA GLU A 136 -7.17 -6.36 -7.26
C GLU A 136 -8.58 -6.84 -6.90
N LYS A 137 -8.84 -8.15 -6.82
CA LYS A 137 -10.10 -8.71 -6.31
C LYS A 137 -10.38 -8.28 -4.87
N ILE A 138 -9.38 -8.35 -3.99
CA ILE A 138 -9.51 -7.93 -2.59
C ILE A 138 -9.84 -6.44 -2.50
N ILE A 139 -9.12 -5.59 -3.24
CA ILE A 139 -9.35 -4.15 -3.30
C ILE A 139 -10.76 -3.86 -3.84
N ASN A 140 -11.17 -4.52 -4.92
CA ASN A 140 -12.50 -4.38 -5.50
C ASN A 140 -13.59 -4.79 -4.50
N GLN A 141 -13.40 -5.87 -3.75
CA GLN A 141 -14.35 -6.31 -2.74
C GLN A 141 -14.47 -5.31 -1.57
N LYS A 142 -13.34 -4.73 -1.14
CA LYS A 142 -13.33 -3.66 -0.14
C LYS A 142 -14.08 -2.42 -0.65
N LEU A 143 -13.81 -1.99 -1.89
CA LEU A 143 -14.48 -0.84 -2.50
C LEU A 143 -15.99 -1.04 -2.61
N LYS A 144 -16.43 -2.21 -3.08
CA LYS A 144 -17.86 -2.59 -3.13
C LYS A 144 -18.52 -2.42 -1.77
N THR A 145 -17.89 -2.96 -0.71
CA THR A 145 -18.45 -2.89 0.65
C THR A 145 -18.45 -1.46 1.19
N LYS A 146 -17.34 -0.73 1.00
CA LYS A 146 -17.14 0.64 1.48
C LYS A 146 -18.13 1.62 0.87
N PHE A 147 -18.28 1.57 -0.46
CA PHE A 147 -19.08 2.54 -1.20
C PHE A 147 -20.49 2.08 -1.56
N PHE A 148 -20.92 0.88 -1.12
CA PHE A 148 -22.24 0.35 -1.49
C PHE A 148 -23.40 1.31 -1.20
N ASN A 149 -23.39 1.95 -0.03
CA ASN A 149 -24.46 2.87 0.35
C ASN A 149 -24.50 4.10 -0.56
N GLU A 150 -23.33 4.66 -0.88
CA GLU A 150 -23.20 5.79 -1.81
C GLU A 150 -23.60 5.40 -3.23
N PHE A 151 -23.17 4.23 -3.69
CA PHE A 151 -23.58 3.65 -4.96
C PHE A 151 -25.09 3.48 -5.05
N TYR A 152 -25.73 2.98 -4.00
CA TYR A 152 -27.19 2.84 -3.96
C TYR A 152 -27.89 4.22 -4.04
N THR A 153 -27.36 5.23 -3.35
CA THR A 153 -27.90 6.60 -3.46
C THR A 153 -27.71 7.19 -4.86
N TRP A 154 -26.58 6.89 -5.51
CA TRP A 154 -26.29 7.29 -6.88
C TRP A 154 -27.28 6.66 -7.88
N LEU A 155 -27.55 5.36 -7.76
CA LEU A 155 -28.60 4.70 -8.56
C LEU A 155 -29.99 5.30 -8.33
N LYS A 156 -30.32 5.68 -7.09
CA LYS A 156 -31.61 6.35 -6.81
C LYS A 156 -31.69 7.71 -7.49
N ALA A 157 -30.60 8.47 -7.52
CA ALA A 157 -30.53 9.74 -8.23
C ALA A 157 -30.75 9.56 -9.75
N ASP A 158 -30.23 8.46 -10.30
CA ASP A 158 -30.46 8.04 -11.69
C ASP A 158 -31.88 7.46 -11.95
N GLY A 159 -32.71 7.34 -10.91
CA GLY A 159 -34.11 6.97 -11.02
C GLY A 159 -34.47 5.55 -10.55
N LEU A 160 -33.54 4.82 -9.92
CA LEU A 160 -33.83 3.52 -9.32
C LEU A 160 -34.91 3.63 -8.24
N LYS A 161 -36.02 2.90 -8.42
CA LYS A 161 -37.15 2.86 -7.48
C LYS A 161 -37.43 1.44 -7.00
N ALA A 162 -37.48 1.24 -5.68
CA ALA A 162 -37.81 -0.05 -5.08
C ALA A 162 -39.33 -0.30 -5.13
N LYS A 163 -39.76 -1.46 -5.66
CA LYS A 163 -41.20 -1.80 -5.80
C LYS A 163 -41.90 -2.18 -4.49
N LYS A 164 -41.17 -2.79 -3.54
CA LYS A 164 -41.75 -3.32 -2.29
C LYS A 164 -41.07 -2.76 -1.05
N SER A 165 -39.76 -2.96 -0.93
CA SER A 165 -38.98 -2.54 0.23
C SER A 165 -37.58 -2.14 -0.19
N GLU A 166 -37.16 -0.94 0.23
CA GLU A 166 -35.80 -0.45 0.01
C GLU A 166 -34.75 -1.38 0.62
N ARG A 167 -35.01 -1.89 1.84
CA ARG A 167 -34.09 -2.80 2.54
C ARG A 167 -33.86 -4.09 1.76
N LEU A 168 -34.92 -4.70 1.23
CA LEU A 168 -34.80 -5.92 0.41
C LEU A 168 -34.10 -5.62 -0.92
N HIS A 169 -34.41 -4.48 -1.53
CA HIS A 169 -33.77 -4.07 -2.79
C HIS A 169 -32.27 -3.85 -2.64
N LYS A 170 -31.85 -3.15 -1.57
CA LYS A 170 -30.44 -3.00 -1.18
C LYS A 170 -29.76 -4.36 -1.02
N LYS A 171 -30.39 -5.29 -0.29
CA LYS A 171 -29.83 -6.64 -0.11
C LYS A 171 -29.65 -7.38 -1.43
N ILE A 172 -30.61 -7.26 -2.37
CA ILE A 172 -30.53 -7.89 -3.69
C ILE A 172 -29.41 -7.27 -4.51
N ILE A 173 -29.32 -5.94 -4.59
CA ILE A 173 -28.27 -5.26 -5.36
C ILE A 173 -26.89 -5.53 -4.76
N PHE A 174 -26.74 -5.54 -3.44
CA PHE A 174 -25.48 -5.90 -2.79
C PHE A 174 -25.07 -7.34 -3.08
N LYS A 175 -26.03 -8.28 -3.09
CA LYS A 175 -25.79 -9.67 -3.48
C LYS A 175 -25.33 -9.75 -4.94
N ASN A 176 -26.01 -9.06 -5.84
CA ASN A 176 -25.63 -9.03 -7.26
C ASN A 176 -24.24 -8.44 -7.46
N LEU A 177 -23.92 -7.33 -6.77
CA LEU A 177 -22.61 -6.68 -6.82
C LEU A 177 -21.49 -7.58 -6.24
N SER A 178 -21.77 -8.29 -5.14
CA SER A 178 -20.85 -9.27 -4.57
C SER A 178 -20.61 -10.47 -5.48
N ASN A 179 -21.55 -10.78 -6.36
CA ASN A 179 -21.50 -11.89 -7.30
C ASN A 179 -21.03 -11.48 -8.71
N ASP A 180 -20.54 -10.24 -8.87
CA ASP A 180 -20.09 -9.70 -10.16
C ASP A 180 -21.16 -9.82 -11.27
N ASP A 181 -22.43 -9.64 -10.91
CA ASP A 181 -23.52 -9.53 -11.88
C ASP A 181 -23.20 -8.41 -12.89
N SER A 182 -23.10 -8.77 -14.17
CA SER A 182 -22.56 -7.92 -15.23
C SER A 182 -23.12 -6.48 -15.22
N LYS A 183 -24.45 -6.32 -15.16
CA LYS A 183 -25.07 -4.98 -15.16
C LYS A 183 -24.84 -4.23 -13.86
N THR A 184 -24.87 -4.93 -12.72
CA THR A 184 -24.67 -4.29 -11.42
C THR A 184 -23.22 -3.83 -11.26
N LEU A 185 -22.26 -4.63 -11.77
CA LEU A 185 -20.84 -4.32 -11.78
C LEU A 185 -20.51 -3.16 -12.73
N GLU A 186 -21.08 -3.16 -13.94
CA GLU A 186 -20.96 -2.05 -14.90
C GLU A 186 -21.41 -0.72 -14.27
N ASN A 187 -22.61 -0.68 -13.71
CA ASN A 187 -23.12 0.50 -13.01
C ASN A 187 -22.23 0.92 -11.82
N PHE A 188 -21.64 -0.04 -11.10
CA PHE A 188 -20.74 0.26 -10.00
C PHE A 188 -19.43 0.89 -10.48
N ASN A 189 -18.89 0.41 -11.59
CA ASN A 189 -17.71 1.01 -12.23
C ASN A 189 -17.99 2.43 -12.72
N ASP A 190 -19.16 2.67 -13.31
CA ASP A 190 -19.60 4.01 -13.70
C ASP A 190 -19.70 4.94 -12.50
N PHE A 191 -20.26 4.46 -11.39
CA PHE A 191 -20.29 5.20 -10.12
C PHE A 191 -18.88 5.55 -9.61
N LEU A 192 -17.94 4.59 -9.63
CA LEU A 192 -16.55 4.86 -9.20
C LEU A 192 -15.89 5.90 -10.11
N GLN A 193 -16.17 5.84 -11.41
CA GLN A 193 -15.64 6.78 -12.38
C GLN A 193 -16.25 8.19 -12.18
N ASP A 194 -17.56 8.28 -11.97
CA ASP A 194 -18.24 9.54 -11.65
C ASP A 194 -17.69 10.16 -10.35
N LYS A 195 -17.47 9.33 -9.32
CA LYS A 195 -16.85 9.75 -8.07
C LYS A 195 -15.43 10.31 -8.27
N LYS A 196 -14.62 9.71 -9.16
CA LYS A 196 -13.31 10.26 -9.54
C LYS A 196 -13.45 11.56 -10.35
N ASN A 197 -14.44 11.65 -11.23
CA ASN A 197 -14.68 12.83 -12.07
C ASN A 197 -15.02 14.08 -11.25
N GLN A 198 -15.56 13.93 -10.04
CA GLN A 198 -15.79 15.07 -9.11
C GLN A 198 -14.51 15.88 -8.85
N PHE A 199 -13.34 15.25 -8.89
CA PHE A 199 -12.04 15.91 -8.68
C PHE A 199 -11.46 16.58 -9.94
N LYS A 200 -12.03 16.34 -11.12
CA LYS A 200 -11.61 17.02 -12.37
C LYS A 200 -11.85 18.52 -12.34
N ILE A 201 -12.67 19.01 -11.40
CA ILE A 201 -12.85 20.45 -11.17
C ILE A 201 -11.51 21.18 -10.94
N PHE A 202 -10.49 20.49 -10.43
CA PHE A 202 -9.15 21.07 -10.22
C PHE A 202 -8.30 21.11 -11.48
N GLU A 203 -8.67 20.38 -12.54
CA GLU A 203 -7.80 20.22 -13.71
C GLU A 203 -7.71 21.55 -14.46
N ASN A 204 -6.49 21.93 -14.82
CA ASN A 204 -6.18 23.22 -15.44
C ASN A 204 -6.52 24.46 -14.61
N GLN A 205 -6.92 24.30 -13.34
CA GLN A 205 -7.16 25.43 -12.43
C GLN A 205 -5.85 25.98 -11.85
N ILE A 206 -5.90 27.26 -11.48
CA ILE A 206 -4.85 27.90 -10.69
C ILE A 206 -5.30 27.92 -9.24
N ILE A 207 -4.47 27.42 -8.34
CA ILE A 207 -4.75 27.32 -6.92
C ILE A 207 -3.76 28.16 -6.14
N SER A 208 -4.24 28.95 -5.18
CA SER A 208 -3.40 29.62 -4.20
C SER A 208 -3.75 29.19 -2.78
N PHE A 209 -2.75 28.67 -2.06
CA PHE A 209 -2.93 28.19 -0.68
C PHE A 209 -2.68 29.28 0.37
N ASP A 210 -1.89 30.29 0.02
CA ASP A 210 -1.44 31.38 0.90
C ASP A 210 -1.85 32.77 0.38
N GLY A 211 -2.55 32.85 -0.75
CA GLY A 211 -2.95 34.10 -1.40
C GLY A 211 -1.81 34.82 -2.13
N ILE A 212 -0.62 34.22 -2.21
CA ILE A 212 0.58 34.84 -2.80
C ILE A 212 1.14 33.96 -3.90
N ASN A 213 1.28 32.67 -3.64
CA ASN A 213 1.82 31.71 -4.58
C ASN A 213 0.68 31.07 -5.37
N GLU A 214 0.83 31.06 -6.69
CA GLU A 214 -0.13 30.48 -7.63
C GLU A 214 0.44 29.20 -8.24
N PHE A 215 -0.35 28.14 -8.21
CA PHE A 215 0.04 26.83 -8.74
C PHE A 215 -0.99 26.35 -9.75
N LYS A 216 -0.58 26.23 -11.01
CA LYS A 216 -1.41 25.63 -12.07
C LYS A 216 -1.39 24.11 -11.97
N VAL A 217 -2.55 23.50 -11.80
CA VAL A 217 -2.75 22.05 -11.79
C VAL A 217 -2.69 21.53 -13.22
N GLU A 218 -1.81 20.56 -13.45
CA GLU A 218 -1.65 19.85 -14.71
C GLU A 218 -2.48 18.57 -14.74
N LYS A 219 -2.46 17.80 -13.66
CA LYS A 219 -3.12 16.49 -13.57
C LYS A 219 -3.62 16.21 -12.16
N ILE A 220 -4.69 15.42 -12.06
CA ILE A 220 -5.18 14.87 -10.79
C ILE A 220 -5.10 13.34 -10.80
N GLU A 221 -4.71 12.77 -9.67
CA GLU A 221 -4.77 11.33 -9.41
C GLU A 221 -5.62 11.06 -8.18
N VAL A 222 -6.53 10.08 -8.26
CA VAL A 222 -7.52 9.80 -7.21
C VAL A 222 -7.41 8.34 -6.77
N GLU A 223 -7.17 8.14 -5.47
CA GLU A 223 -7.06 6.84 -4.80
C GLU A 223 -8.28 6.63 -3.89
N LEU A 224 -9.30 5.92 -4.39
CA LEU A 224 -10.59 5.73 -3.69
C LEU A 224 -10.47 4.87 -2.41
N GLU A 225 -9.59 3.86 -2.38
CA GLU A 225 -9.44 2.96 -1.22
C GLU A 225 -9.02 3.73 0.04
N VAL A 226 -8.06 4.62 -0.12
CA VAL A 226 -7.47 5.42 0.96
C VAL A 226 -8.04 6.85 1.05
N GLU A 227 -9.05 7.18 0.23
CA GLU A 227 -9.72 8.50 0.20
C GLU A 227 -8.75 9.67 0.02
N ILE A 228 -7.86 9.54 -0.96
CA ILE A 228 -6.82 10.52 -1.24
C ILE A 228 -6.90 10.99 -2.68
N PHE A 229 -6.66 12.29 -2.89
CA PHE A 229 -6.40 12.84 -4.22
C PHE A 229 -5.06 13.58 -4.22
N LYS A 230 -4.38 13.54 -5.37
CA LYS A 230 -3.10 14.20 -5.59
C LYS A 230 -3.26 15.23 -6.68
N LEU A 231 -2.77 16.44 -6.42
CA LEU A 231 -2.64 17.48 -7.44
C LEU A 231 -1.19 17.48 -7.92
N ILE A 232 -1.04 17.32 -9.23
CA ILE A 232 0.24 17.42 -9.94
C ILE A 232 0.23 18.78 -10.62
N PHE A 233 1.18 19.62 -10.26
CA PHE A 233 1.31 20.97 -10.80
C PHE A 233 2.27 20.99 -11.98
N THR A 234 2.16 22.01 -12.84
CA THR A 234 3.00 22.20 -14.04
C THR A 234 4.51 22.26 -13.76
N ASN A 235 4.92 22.62 -12.55
CA ASN A 235 6.31 22.55 -12.10
C ASN A 235 6.73 21.15 -11.62
N LYS A 236 5.93 20.11 -11.92
CA LYS A 236 6.08 18.71 -11.49
C LYS A 236 6.06 18.49 -9.98
N LYS A 237 5.68 19.51 -9.19
CA LYS A 237 5.45 19.33 -7.76
C LYS A 237 4.17 18.53 -7.56
N LEU A 238 4.19 17.61 -6.62
CA LEU A 238 3.05 16.78 -6.25
C LEU A 238 2.64 17.10 -4.81
N THR A 239 1.34 17.36 -4.61
CA THR A 239 0.78 17.54 -3.27
C THR A 239 -0.41 16.61 -3.07
N LYS A 240 -0.45 15.95 -1.90
CA LYS A 240 -1.42 14.93 -1.53
C LYS A 240 -2.43 15.50 -0.52
N PHE A 241 -3.71 15.21 -0.73
CA PHE A 241 -4.83 15.67 0.11
C PHE A 241 -5.78 14.52 0.43
N ASN A 242 -6.50 14.60 1.56
CA ASN A 242 -7.58 13.66 1.85
C ASN A 242 -8.90 14.16 1.23
N PHE A 243 -9.86 13.28 0.96
CA PHE A 243 -11.16 13.66 0.40
C PHE A 243 -11.90 14.69 1.25
N LYS A 244 -11.76 14.64 2.58
CA LYS A 244 -12.31 15.64 3.50
C LYS A 244 -11.81 17.06 3.25
N ASP A 245 -10.66 17.21 2.61
CA ASP A 245 -10.06 18.51 2.28
C ASP A 245 -10.64 19.08 0.97
N PHE A 246 -11.46 18.32 0.22
CA PHE A 246 -11.95 18.70 -1.11
C PHE A 246 -12.54 20.13 -1.16
N GLU A 247 -13.53 20.44 -0.34
CA GLU A 247 -14.17 21.76 -0.34
C GLU A 247 -13.20 22.87 0.07
N LYS A 248 -12.28 22.59 1.00
CA LYS A 248 -11.25 23.54 1.41
C LYS A 248 -10.34 23.88 0.22
N ILE A 249 -9.87 22.87 -0.52
CA ILE A 249 -8.98 23.06 -1.67
C ILE A 249 -9.74 23.70 -2.84
N LYS A 250 -11.01 23.36 -3.04
CA LYS A 250 -11.88 23.98 -4.04
C LYS A 250 -12.05 25.48 -3.82
N ASN A 251 -12.13 25.93 -2.56
CA ASN A 251 -12.17 27.34 -2.22
C ASN A 251 -10.82 28.07 -2.43
N CYS A 252 -9.72 27.34 -2.66
CA CYS A 252 -8.42 27.91 -3.01
C CYS A 252 -8.24 28.11 -4.53
N ILE A 253 -9.21 27.70 -5.36
CA ILE A 253 -9.19 27.97 -6.79
C ILE A 253 -9.35 29.48 -7.00
N ILE A 254 -8.40 30.08 -7.71
CA ILE A 254 -8.47 31.47 -8.11
C ILE A 254 -9.50 31.56 -9.23
N ALA A 255 -10.57 32.34 -9.00
CA ALA A 255 -11.53 32.63 -10.06
C ALA A 255 -10.79 33.37 -11.20
N SER A 256 -10.87 32.81 -12.40
CA SER A 256 -10.39 33.46 -13.63
C SER A 256 -11.23 34.68 -13.97
#